data_AF-A0A5L8ZCQ0-F1
#
_entry.id   AF-A0A5L8ZCQ0-F1
#
_cell.length_a   1.000
_cell.length_b   1.000
_cell.length_c   1.000
_cell.angle_alpha   90.00
_cell.angle_beta   90.00
_cell.angle_gamma   90.00
#
_symmetry.space_group_name_H-M   'P 1'
#
loop_
_entity.id
_entity.type
_entity.pdbx_description
1 polymer ?
#
loop_
_entity_poly.entity_id
_entity_poly.type
_entity_poly.pdbx_seq_one_letter_code
_entity_poly.pdbx_strand_id
1 'polypeptide(L)'
;MQTIYSLYTAHYEVKKSLFIAHLNPFNDFKNLLNTLKKEHSKAVHFVWAYRYLNKNLQIVEDKSDDGEPKNTSALPCLNVLRGKELVNISVIVVRYFGGIKLGTGGLVRAYGEAVNLAVKEAILEPFEFKEELEFNLNFKNSSKMEHFLKKNNITFQREFK
;
A
#
# COMPACT_ATOMS: atom_id res chain seq x y z
N MET A 1 5.84 -12.44 3.02
CA MET A 1 5.16 -11.18 2.64
C MET A 1 5.11 -10.24 3.83
N GLN A 2 5.17 -8.93 3.58
CA GLN A 2 5.12 -7.88 4.60
C GLN A 2 4.03 -6.86 4.27
N THR A 3 3.62 -6.06 5.25
CA THR A 3 2.63 -4.98 5.12
C THR A 3 3.04 -3.77 5.94
N ILE A 4 2.24 -2.70 5.84
CA ILE A 4 2.30 -1.51 6.70
C ILE A 4 0.89 -1.21 7.23
N TYR A 5 0.82 -0.49 8.35
CA TYR A 5 -0.45 -0.02 8.95
C TYR A 5 -0.54 1.51 9.08
N SER A 6 0.45 2.25 8.59
CA SER A 6 0.49 3.71 8.61
C SER A 6 0.99 4.23 7.28
N LEU A 7 0.67 5.50 6.97
CA LEU A 7 1.16 6.18 5.77
C LEU A 7 2.63 6.58 5.96
N TYR A 8 3.47 6.26 4.97
CA TYR A 8 4.86 6.70 4.90
C TYR A 8 5.08 7.55 3.65
N THR A 9 5.87 8.61 3.77
CA THR A 9 6.16 9.52 2.66
C THR A 9 7.66 9.71 2.50
N ALA A 10 8.15 9.68 1.27
CA ALA A 10 9.52 10.04 0.94
C ALA A 10 9.59 10.91 -0.31
N HIS A 11 10.69 11.66 -0.43
CA HIS A 11 10.93 12.61 -1.51
C HIS A 11 12.18 12.20 -2.28
N TYR A 12 12.13 12.32 -3.60
CA TYR A 12 13.26 12.10 -4.49
C TYR A 12 13.31 13.19 -5.55
N GLU A 13 14.46 13.83 -5.72
CA GLU A 13 14.65 14.88 -6.72
C GLU A 13 15.75 14.49 -7.71
N VAL A 14 15.46 14.63 -9.00
CA VAL A 14 16.44 14.41 -10.06
C VAL A 14 16.15 15.32 -11.26
N LYS A 15 17.18 16.00 -11.78
CA LYS A 15 17.06 16.97 -12.88
C LYS A 15 15.92 17.98 -12.66
N LYS A 16 15.82 18.53 -11.44
CA LYS A 16 14.79 19.48 -10.99
C LYS A 16 13.36 18.91 -10.93
N SER A 17 13.17 17.64 -11.27
CA SER A 17 11.88 16.96 -11.13
C SER A 17 11.79 16.36 -9.73
N LEU A 18 10.69 16.65 -9.04
CA LEU A 18 10.40 16.13 -7.70
C LEU A 18 9.38 14.99 -7.79
N PHE A 19 9.68 13.92 -7.06
CA PHE A 19 8.84 12.74 -6.90
C PHE A 19 8.55 12.57 -5.41
N ILE A 20 7.28 12.58 -5.03
CA ILE A 20 6.82 12.39 -3.66
C ILE A 20 6.09 11.06 -3.61
N ALA A 21 6.70 10.05 -3.01
CA ALA A 21 6.14 8.71 -2.90
C ALA A 21 5.41 8.57 -1.56
N HIS A 22 4.15 8.19 -1.63
CA HIS A 22 3.26 7.92 -0.51
C HIS A 22 2.94 6.43 -0.48
N LEU A 23 3.55 5.70 0.46
CA LEU A 23 3.33 4.29 0.69
C LEU A 23 2.24 4.12 1.76
N ASN A 24 1.13 3.50 1.41
CA ASN A 24 -0.11 3.56 2.18
C ASN A 24 -0.80 2.18 2.29
N PRO A 25 -1.46 1.83 3.41
CA PRO A 25 -2.35 0.67 3.46
C PRO A 25 -3.36 0.68 2.31
N PHE A 26 -3.56 -0.48 1.66
CA PHE A 26 -4.39 -0.58 0.46
C PHE A 26 -5.82 -0.08 0.68
N ASN A 27 -6.40 -0.32 1.86
CA ASN A 27 -7.78 0.05 2.15
C ASN A 27 -8.05 1.56 2.06
N ASP A 28 -7.03 2.39 2.27
CA ASP A 28 -7.16 3.85 2.21
C ASP A 28 -6.69 4.45 0.88
N PHE A 29 -6.29 3.62 -0.09
CA PHE A 29 -5.76 4.03 -1.39
C PHE A 29 -6.62 5.09 -2.09
N LYS A 30 -7.93 4.86 -2.20
CA LYS A 30 -8.85 5.76 -2.92
C LYS A 30 -9.01 7.10 -2.23
N ASN A 31 -9.10 7.11 -0.91
CA ASN A 31 -9.23 8.34 -0.13
C ASN A 31 -7.95 9.16 -0.26
N LEU A 32 -6.79 8.54 -0.02
CA LEU A 32 -5.50 9.19 -0.14
C LEU A 32 -5.27 9.75 -1.55
N LEU A 33 -5.59 9.00 -2.61
CA LEU A 33 -5.46 9.48 -3.99
C LEU A 33 -6.29 10.76 -4.23
N ASN A 34 -7.53 10.81 -3.74
CA ASN A 34 -8.38 11.98 -3.87
C ASN A 34 -7.86 13.17 -3.05
N THR A 35 -7.34 12.92 -1.85
CA THR A 35 -6.72 13.93 -1.00
C THR A 35 -5.48 14.52 -1.67
N LEU A 36 -4.56 13.68 -2.13
CA LEU A 36 -3.33 14.11 -2.81
C LEU A 36 -3.63 14.90 -4.09
N LYS A 37 -4.65 14.51 -4.86
CA LYS A 37 -5.09 15.28 -6.05
C LYS A 37 -5.55 16.70 -5.71
N LYS A 38 -6.14 16.91 -4.53
CA LYS A 38 -6.55 18.25 -4.07
C LYS A 38 -5.35 19.04 -3.54
N GLU A 39 -4.51 18.41 -2.73
CA GLU A 39 -3.33 19.03 -2.11
C GLU A 39 -2.27 19.42 -3.15
N HIS A 40 -2.05 18.56 -4.13
CA HIS A 40 -1.02 18.72 -5.16
C HIS A 40 -1.62 19.14 -6.51
N SER A 41 -2.49 20.15 -6.52
CA SER A 41 -3.18 20.64 -7.74
C SER A 41 -2.25 21.07 -8.89
N LYS A 42 -0.98 21.36 -8.60
CA LYS A 42 0.07 21.72 -9.57
C LYS A 42 0.93 20.54 -10.04
N ALA A 43 0.74 19.34 -9.48
CA ALA A 43 1.44 18.15 -9.93
C ALA A 43 0.92 17.70 -11.30
N VAL A 44 1.80 17.09 -12.08
CA VAL A 44 1.48 16.70 -13.47
C VAL A 44 0.98 15.27 -13.56
N HIS A 45 1.49 14.40 -12.68
CA HIS A 45 1.15 12.97 -12.65
C HIS A 45 1.00 12.47 -11.22
N PHE A 46 0.01 11.61 -11.01
CA PHE A 46 -0.32 10.84 -9.82
C PHE A 46 -0.23 9.35 -10.17
N VAL A 47 1.00 8.89 -10.36
CA VAL A 47 1.28 7.50 -10.73
C VAL A 47 1.03 6.61 -9.53
N TRP A 48 0.41 5.45 -9.71
CA TRP A 48 0.16 4.55 -8.59
C TRP A 48 0.30 3.09 -8.97
N ALA A 49 0.55 2.27 -7.95
CA ALA A 49 0.52 0.82 -8.03
C ALA A 49 0.03 0.27 -6.69
N TYR A 50 -0.63 -0.87 -6.71
CA TYR A 50 -1.02 -1.56 -5.48
C TYR A 50 -0.93 -3.07 -5.61
N ARG A 51 -0.87 -3.73 -4.46
CA ARG A 51 -0.89 -5.19 -4.32
C ARG A 51 -1.69 -5.53 -3.08
N TYR A 52 -2.73 -6.34 -3.20
CA TYR A 52 -3.54 -6.77 -2.06
C TYR A 52 -3.96 -8.23 -2.17
N LEU A 53 -4.29 -8.84 -1.04
CA LEU A 53 -4.79 -10.20 -0.99
C LEU A 53 -6.32 -10.19 -1.10
N ASN A 54 -6.87 -10.85 -2.12
CA ASN A 54 -8.32 -10.97 -2.27
C ASN A 54 -8.90 -12.04 -1.33
N LYS A 55 -10.23 -12.21 -1.35
CA LYS A 55 -10.96 -13.20 -0.54
C LYS A 55 -10.52 -14.65 -0.78
N ASN A 56 -9.96 -14.95 -1.94
CA ASN A 56 -9.48 -16.28 -2.32
C ASN A 56 -7.99 -16.47 -2.03
N LEU A 57 -7.39 -15.59 -1.22
CA LEU A 57 -5.95 -15.59 -0.89
C LEU A 57 -5.04 -15.42 -2.12
N GLN A 58 -5.52 -14.76 -3.17
CA GLN A 58 -4.74 -14.47 -4.37
C GLN A 58 -4.25 -13.02 -4.33
N ILE A 59 -2.99 -12.81 -4.72
CA ILE A 59 -2.43 -11.47 -4.87
C ILE A 59 -3.05 -10.83 -6.12
N VAL A 60 -3.76 -9.73 -5.93
CA VAL A 60 -4.27 -8.87 -6.98
C VAL A 60 -3.38 -7.64 -7.08
N GLU A 61 -2.99 -7.30 -8.30
CA GLU A 61 -2.10 -6.20 -8.58
C GLU A 61 -2.68 -5.33 -9.70
N ASP A 62 -2.53 -4.02 -9.56
CA ASP A 62 -2.88 -3.08 -10.60
C ASP A 62 -2.01 -1.82 -10.50
N LYS A 63 -2.01 -1.02 -11.56
CA LYS A 63 -1.16 0.17 -11.67
C LYS A 63 -1.68 1.15 -12.72
N SER A 64 -1.35 2.43 -12.57
CA SER A 64 -1.60 3.46 -13.58
C SER A 64 -0.38 4.36 -13.75
N ASP A 65 0.05 4.53 -15.00
CA ASP A 65 1.11 5.47 -15.39
C ASP A 65 0.62 6.93 -15.42
N ASP A 66 -0.68 7.19 -15.26
CA ASP A 66 -1.29 8.53 -15.19
C ASP A 66 -0.82 9.53 -16.26
N GLY A 67 -0.69 9.07 -17.51
CA GLY A 67 -0.25 9.90 -18.64
C GLY A 67 1.27 9.95 -18.84
N GLU A 68 2.08 9.34 -17.97
CA GLU A 68 3.48 9.02 -18.28
C GLU A 68 3.58 7.99 -19.41
N PRO A 69 4.74 7.90 -20.10
CA PRO A 69 4.97 6.85 -21.08
C PRO A 69 4.72 5.46 -20.48
N LYS A 70 4.00 4.62 -21.23
CA LYS A 70 3.52 3.30 -20.78
C LYS A 70 4.64 2.47 -20.12
N ASN A 71 4.35 1.94 -18.93
CA ASN A 71 5.23 1.10 -18.12
C ASN A 71 6.56 1.76 -17.70
N THR A 72 6.70 3.08 -17.83
CA THR A 72 7.93 3.77 -17.41
C THR A 72 7.85 4.37 -16.01
N SER A 73 6.67 4.35 -15.39
CA SER A 73 6.46 4.90 -14.05
C SER A 73 5.79 3.90 -13.10
N ALA A 74 4.59 3.42 -13.42
CA ALA A 74 3.78 2.60 -12.52
C ALA A 74 4.30 1.17 -12.39
N LEU A 75 4.82 0.59 -13.48
CA LEU A 75 5.43 -0.74 -13.45
C LEU A 75 6.70 -0.79 -12.57
N PRO A 76 7.64 0.18 -12.65
CA PRO A 76 8.72 0.32 -11.68
C PRO A 76 8.24 0.37 -10.23
N CYS A 77 7.21 1.18 -9.91
CA CYS A 77 6.63 1.25 -8.58
C CYS A 77 6.13 -0.14 -8.11
N LEU A 78 5.36 -0.83 -8.97
CA LEU A 78 4.85 -2.16 -8.68
C LEU A 78 5.97 -3.19 -8.47
N ASN A 79 7.04 -3.11 -9.26
CA ASN A 79 8.19 -4.01 -9.16
C ASN A 79 8.94 -3.83 -7.84
N VAL A 80 9.00 -2.61 -7.29
CA VAL A 80 9.55 -2.39 -5.94
C VAL A 80 8.70 -3.11 -4.88
N LEU A 81 7.37 -2.96 -4.94
CA LEU A 81 6.47 -3.66 -4.02
C LEU A 81 6.61 -5.19 -4.13
N ARG A 82 6.77 -5.72 -5.35
CA ARG A 82 7.03 -7.14 -5.62
C ARG A 82 8.36 -7.61 -5.05
N GLY A 83 9.45 -6.89 -5.34
CA GLY A 83 10.80 -7.25 -4.89
C GLY A 83 10.97 -7.19 -3.38
N LYS A 84 10.13 -6.42 -2.69
CA LYS A 84 10.04 -6.34 -1.23
C LYS A 84 8.95 -7.23 -0.63
N GLU A 85 8.29 -8.05 -1.45
CA GLU A 85 7.20 -8.94 -1.05
C GLU A 85 6.08 -8.25 -0.25
N LEU A 86 5.76 -6.99 -0.59
CA LEU A 86 4.76 -6.19 0.11
C LEU A 86 3.35 -6.50 -0.40
N VAL A 87 2.39 -6.64 0.52
CA VAL A 87 0.98 -6.94 0.23
C VAL A 87 0.07 -6.07 1.11
N ASN A 88 -1.20 -5.96 0.71
CA ASN A 88 -2.20 -5.06 1.31
C ASN A 88 -1.71 -3.60 1.39
N ILE A 89 -1.01 -3.19 0.33
CA ILE A 89 -0.35 -1.91 0.23
C ILE A 89 -0.64 -1.25 -1.11
N SER A 90 -0.59 0.07 -1.11
CA SER A 90 -0.62 0.92 -2.28
C SER A 90 0.52 1.92 -2.22
N VAL A 91 0.96 2.38 -3.37
CA VAL A 91 1.87 3.50 -3.49
C VAL A 91 1.33 4.51 -4.49
N ILE A 92 1.38 5.78 -4.14
CA ILE A 92 1.06 6.90 -5.01
C ILE A 92 2.29 7.79 -5.09
N VAL A 93 2.79 8.02 -6.30
CA VAL A 93 3.93 8.90 -6.55
C VAL A 93 3.43 10.16 -7.26
N VAL A 94 3.44 11.27 -6.54
CA VAL A 94 3.13 12.60 -7.04
C VAL A 94 4.36 13.17 -7.72
N ARG A 95 4.26 13.53 -8.99
CA ARG A 95 5.38 14.08 -9.76
C ARG A 95 5.16 15.55 -10.11
N TYR A 96 6.17 16.36 -9.82
CA TYR A 96 6.35 17.71 -10.34
C TYR A 96 7.41 17.71 -11.45
N PHE A 97 7.07 18.28 -12.61
CA PHE A 97 8.00 18.37 -13.73
C PHE A 97 9.01 19.50 -13.55
N GLY A 98 10.30 19.17 -13.69
CA GLY A 98 11.41 20.11 -13.46
C GLY A 98 11.88 20.91 -14.68
N GLY A 99 11.17 20.82 -15.82
CA GLY A 99 11.59 21.44 -17.08
C GLY A 99 12.60 20.63 -17.90
N ILE A 100 13.20 19.57 -17.34
CA ILE A 100 14.18 18.70 -18.02
C ILE A 100 13.62 17.29 -18.19
N LYS A 101 13.60 16.79 -19.44
CA LYS A 101 13.15 15.43 -19.74
C LYS A 101 14.14 14.39 -19.19
N LEU A 102 13.61 13.37 -18.52
CA LEU A 102 14.40 12.26 -17.97
C LEU A 102 14.65 11.13 -18.98
N GLY A 103 13.82 11.02 -20.04
CA GLY A 103 13.79 9.84 -20.91
C GLY A 103 13.19 8.62 -20.21
N THR A 104 12.86 7.57 -20.96
CA THR A 104 12.17 6.37 -20.43
C THR A 104 12.96 5.68 -19.32
N GLY A 105 14.25 5.42 -19.53
CA GLY A 105 15.12 4.82 -18.51
C GLY A 105 15.41 5.72 -17.31
N GLY A 106 15.28 7.04 -17.47
CA GLY A 106 15.36 7.99 -16.36
C GLY A 106 14.11 7.96 -15.48
N LEU A 107 12.92 7.87 -16.09
CA LEU A 107 11.65 7.73 -15.38
C LEU A 107 11.58 6.42 -14.60
N VAL A 108 11.95 5.31 -15.25
CA VAL A 108 11.96 3.97 -14.62
C VAL A 108 12.77 3.98 -13.34
N ARG A 109 13.98 4.55 -13.37
CA ARG A 109 14.83 4.69 -12.19
C ARG A 109 14.23 5.64 -11.17
N ALA A 110 13.79 6.83 -11.58
CA ALA A 110 13.28 7.84 -10.65
C ALA A 110 12.06 7.37 -9.85
N TYR A 111 11.09 6.73 -10.51
CA TYR A 111 9.91 6.18 -9.86
C TYR A 111 10.27 5.02 -8.92
N GLY A 112 11.13 4.09 -9.37
CA GLY A 112 11.61 2.99 -8.52
C GLY A 112 12.34 3.50 -7.27
N GLU A 113 13.25 4.46 -7.43
CA GLU A 113 14.00 5.05 -6.31
C GLU A 113 13.10 5.79 -5.32
N ALA A 114 12.13 6.57 -5.80
CA ALA A 114 11.18 7.25 -4.93
C ALA A 114 10.40 6.26 -4.04
N VAL A 115 9.93 5.15 -4.61
CA VAL A 115 9.23 4.10 -3.85
C VAL A 115 10.19 3.36 -2.90
N ASN A 116 11.41 3.05 -3.33
CA ASN A 116 12.42 2.42 -2.47
C ASN A 116 12.72 3.27 -1.22
N LEU A 117 12.80 4.59 -1.38
CA LEU A 117 12.98 5.52 -0.26
C LEU A 117 11.78 5.47 0.69
N ALA A 118 10.55 5.50 0.19
CA ALA A 118 9.36 5.39 1.04
C ALA A 118 9.30 4.05 1.80
N VAL A 119 9.70 2.95 1.14
CA VAL A 119 9.80 1.63 1.79
C VAL A 119 10.91 1.60 2.85
N LYS A 120 12.02 2.32 2.63
CA LYS A 120 13.13 2.38 3.60
C LYS A 120 12.72 3.09 4.89
N GLU A 121 11.87 4.10 4.81
CA GLU A 121 11.34 4.83 5.97
C GLU A 121 10.19 4.07 6.68
N ALA A 122 9.64 3.03 6.03
CA ALA A 122 8.50 2.30 6.55
C ALA A 122 8.88 1.27 7.63
N ILE A 123 8.06 1.21 8.68
CA ILE A 123 8.06 0.07 9.60
C ILE A 123 7.28 -1.05 8.91
N LEU A 124 8.01 -2.06 8.42
CA LEU A 124 7.43 -3.22 7.76
C LEU A 124 7.09 -4.30 8.79
N GLU A 125 5.87 -4.79 8.74
CA GLU A 125 5.38 -5.83 9.64
C GLU A 125 5.07 -7.11 8.85
N PRO A 126 5.26 -8.31 9.42
CA PRO A 126 4.81 -9.55 8.81
C PRO A 126 3.32 -9.49 8.51
N PHE A 127 2.95 -9.82 7.28
CA PHE A 127 1.53 -9.91 6.95
C PHE A 127 0.95 -11.23 7.46
N GLU A 128 0.00 -11.15 8.38
CA GLU A 128 -0.77 -12.29 8.89
C GLU A 128 -2.21 -12.23 8.38
N PHE A 129 -2.62 -13.25 7.63
CA PHE A 129 -4.02 -13.42 7.28
C PHE A 129 -4.82 -13.89 8.50
N LYS A 130 -5.92 -13.21 8.80
CA LYS A 130 -6.84 -13.56 9.89
C LYS A 130 -8.23 -13.76 9.28
N GLU A 131 -8.85 -14.87 9.62
CA GLU A 131 -10.23 -15.17 9.27
C GLU A 131 -11.13 -14.85 10.46
N GLU A 132 -12.19 -14.08 10.22
CA GLU A 132 -13.22 -13.82 11.23
C GLU A 132 -14.23 -14.97 11.17
N LEU A 133 -14.44 -15.61 12.32
CA LEU A 133 -15.42 -16.68 12.49
C LEU A 133 -16.51 -16.21 13.44
N GLU A 134 -17.76 -16.31 12.98
CA GLU A 134 -18.94 -16.09 13.80
C GLU A 134 -19.64 -17.43 14.04
N PHE A 135 -19.97 -17.72 15.29
CA PHE A 135 -20.75 -18.89 15.66
C PHE A 135 -21.60 -18.61 16.89
N ASN A 136 -22.77 -19.23 16.95
CA ASN A 136 -23.63 -19.18 18.12
C ASN A 136 -23.25 -20.26 19.12
N LEU A 137 -23.28 -19.92 20.40
CA LEU A 137 -23.05 -20.86 21.49
C LEU A 137 -24.15 -20.71 22.54
N ASN A 138 -24.53 -21.83 23.17
CA ASN A 138 -25.38 -21.76 24.34
C ASN A 138 -24.65 -20.99 25.44
N PHE A 139 -25.35 -20.11 26.15
CA PHE A 139 -24.79 -19.31 27.25
C PHE A 139 -24.01 -20.16 28.27
N LYS A 140 -24.44 -21.40 28.53
CA LYS A 140 -23.74 -22.36 29.41
C LYS A 140 -22.28 -22.65 28.99
N ASN A 141 -21.95 -22.51 27.72
CA ASN A 141 -20.62 -22.79 27.17
C ASN A 141 -19.74 -21.54 27.01
N SER A 142 -20.26 -20.34 27.30
CA SER A 142 -19.57 -19.05 27.10
C SER A 142 -18.23 -18.97 27.81
N SER A 143 -18.20 -19.20 29.13
CA SER A 143 -16.96 -19.11 29.91
C SER A 143 -15.90 -20.11 29.45
N LYS A 144 -16.31 -21.33 29.04
CA LYS A 144 -15.39 -22.36 28.54
C LYS A 144 -14.79 -21.94 27.19
N MET A 145 -15.61 -21.39 26.30
CA MET A 145 -15.15 -20.88 25.01
C MET A 145 -14.19 -19.70 25.18
N GLU A 146 -14.50 -18.75 26.07
CA GLU A 146 -13.62 -17.60 26.34
C GLU A 146 -12.26 -18.03 26.88
N HIS A 147 -12.23 -19.00 27.79
CA HIS A 147 -11.00 -19.55 28.30
C HIS A 147 -10.17 -20.18 27.16
N PHE A 148 -10.82 -20.96 26.29
CA PHE A 148 -10.18 -21.54 25.11
C PHE A 148 -9.61 -20.46 24.18
N LEU A 149 -10.38 -19.41 23.86
CA LEU A 149 -9.94 -18.33 22.96
C LEU A 149 -8.75 -17.56 23.55
N LYS A 150 -8.82 -17.17 24.82
CA LYS A 150 -7.71 -16.50 25.52
C LYS A 150 -6.46 -17.36 25.58
N LYS A 151 -6.59 -18.66 25.91
CA LYS A 151 -5.47 -19.60 25.99
C LYS A 151 -4.74 -19.75 24.65
N ASN A 152 -5.45 -19.60 23.53
CA ASN A 152 -4.91 -19.71 22.18
C ASN A 152 -4.59 -18.34 21.54
N ASN A 153 -4.59 -17.23 22.30
CA ASN A 153 -4.34 -15.87 21.80
C ASN A 153 -5.26 -15.45 20.64
N ILE A 154 -6.52 -15.89 20.65
CA ILE A 154 -7.52 -15.52 19.66
C ILE A 154 -8.27 -14.29 20.14
N THR A 155 -8.22 -13.21 19.37
CA THR A 155 -9.02 -12.01 19.60
C THR A 155 -10.50 -12.29 19.32
N PHE A 156 -11.41 -11.85 20.19
CA PHE A 156 -12.85 -12.09 20.01
C PHE A 156 -13.69 -10.89 20.43
N GLN A 157 -14.89 -10.79 19.87
CA GLN A 157 -15.96 -9.89 20.30
C GLN A 157 -17.19 -10.71 20.73
N ARG A 158 -18.09 -10.13 21.52
CA ARG A 158 -19.29 -10.82 22.04
C ARG A 158 -20.51 -9.96 21.81
N GLU A 159 -21.58 -10.58 21.37
CA GLU A 159 -22.90 -9.98 21.28
C GLU A 159 -23.90 -10.93 21.96
N PHE A 160 -24.71 -10.41 22.89
CA PHE A 160 -25.77 -11.18 23.54
C PHE A 160 -27.08 -10.86 22.82
N LYS A 161 -27.64 -11.86 22.14
CA LYS A 161 -28.96 -11.82 21.50
C LYS A 161 -29.98 -12.56 22.35
#